data_AF-A0A084AC90-F1
#
_entry.id   AF-A0A084AC90-F1
#
_cell.length_a   1.000
_cell.length_b   1.000
_cell.length_c   1.000
_cell.angle_alpha   90.00
_cell.angle_beta   90.00
_cell.angle_gamma   90.00
#
_symmetry.space_group_name_H-M   'P 1'
#
loop_
_entity.id
_entity.type
_entity.pdbx_description
1 polymer ?
#
loop_
_entity_poly.entity_id
_entity_poly.type
_entity_poly.pdbx_seq_one_letter_code
_entity_poly.pdbx_strand_id
1 'polypeptide(L)'
;MSKNYANLVKEERARTFGSAYDFVYTIFEELEFHNKDKKYFFNNASEIVEALRNASWSTFLPLEKAFTSKMLQQLVNPEEIKDKTGLEAVTWFVETFPDEIYSLTLSNTQSRRSRAGKEFEAIIELILIGAEIPLDSQGNIGKKVFVDKGLGKLVDIVSPGAIEYNINKRNTVLISAKTTLRERWQEVPEEMGRTGAREMFLATLDQTITSEVLQALDEGNIQIITTKSNKEQNYSNKVNVLSFEELLSILEENKLRWTNFQYALEDIENVQILLKQQKEKHTKHSFVKNYYDKALENIK
;
A
#
# COMPACT_ATOMS: atom_id res chain seq x y z
N MET A 1 -32.14 4.11 -14.74
CA MET A 1 -31.05 5.06 -15.09
C MET A 1 -29.80 4.78 -14.26
N SER A 2 -29.90 4.65 -12.93
CA SER A 2 -28.76 4.45 -12.01
C SER A 2 -27.73 3.37 -12.37
N LYS A 3 -28.14 2.16 -12.80
CA LYS A 3 -27.17 1.11 -13.21
C LYS A 3 -26.30 1.51 -14.40
N ASN A 4 -26.82 2.31 -15.32
CA ASN A 4 -26.06 2.80 -16.47
C ASN A 4 -25.03 3.87 -16.03
N TYR A 5 -25.46 4.79 -15.16
CA TYR A 5 -24.58 5.83 -14.61
C TYR A 5 -23.45 5.25 -13.76
N ALA A 6 -23.71 4.25 -12.91
CA ALA A 6 -22.68 3.61 -12.10
C ALA A 6 -21.58 2.94 -12.96
N ASN A 7 -21.96 2.32 -14.08
CA ASN A 7 -21.01 1.75 -15.03
C ASN A 7 -20.18 2.84 -15.73
N LEU A 8 -20.83 3.92 -16.18
CA LEU A 8 -20.14 5.08 -16.74
C LEU A 8 -19.10 5.66 -15.77
N VAL A 9 -19.46 5.87 -14.50
CA VAL A 9 -18.54 6.35 -13.45
C VAL A 9 -17.35 5.40 -13.29
N LYS A 10 -17.58 4.08 -13.32
CA LYS A 10 -16.51 3.08 -13.19
C LYS A 10 -15.52 3.16 -14.37
N GLU A 11 -16.02 3.25 -15.59
CA GLU A 11 -15.20 3.32 -16.80
C GLU A 11 -14.39 4.63 -16.86
N GLU A 12 -15.05 5.76 -16.64
CA GLU A 12 -14.39 7.07 -16.64
C GLU A 12 -13.35 7.17 -15.52
N ARG A 13 -13.60 6.58 -14.35
CA ARG A 13 -12.63 6.57 -13.25
C ARG A 13 -11.37 5.80 -13.62
N ALA A 14 -11.50 4.63 -14.24
CA ALA A 14 -10.38 3.82 -14.67
C ALA A 14 -9.49 4.56 -15.69
N ARG A 15 -10.10 5.32 -16.60
CA ARG A 15 -9.40 6.19 -17.55
C ARG A 15 -8.72 7.39 -16.88
N THR A 16 -9.35 7.96 -15.85
CA THR A 16 -8.90 9.24 -15.26
C THR A 16 -7.73 9.07 -14.29
N PHE A 17 -7.75 8.07 -13.41
CA PHE A 17 -6.84 8.03 -12.25
C PHE A 17 -5.69 7.01 -12.34
N GLY A 18 -5.70 6.13 -13.34
CA GLY A 18 -4.69 5.07 -13.47
C GLY A 18 -4.56 4.19 -12.22
N SER A 19 -3.42 3.51 -12.10
CA SER A 19 -3.12 2.68 -10.92
C SER A 19 -2.68 3.53 -9.72
N ALA A 20 -2.91 3.02 -8.51
CA ALA A 20 -2.41 3.65 -7.28
C ALA A 20 -0.88 3.65 -7.21
N TYR A 21 -0.24 2.59 -7.70
CA TYR A 21 1.22 2.47 -7.71
C TYR A 21 1.86 3.50 -8.62
N ASP A 22 1.39 3.63 -9.87
CA ASP A 22 1.93 4.61 -10.84
C ASP A 22 1.78 6.04 -10.32
N PHE A 23 0.67 6.32 -9.64
CA PHE A 23 0.40 7.62 -9.04
C PHE A 23 1.41 7.96 -7.94
N VAL A 24 1.64 7.04 -6.99
CA VAL A 24 2.65 7.22 -5.93
C VAL A 24 4.06 7.28 -6.50
N TYR A 25 4.38 6.43 -7.49
CA TYR A 25 5.69 6.41 -8.10
C TYR A 25 6.01 7.72 -8.84
N THR A 26 5.04 8.31 -9.51
CA THR A 26 5.20 9.64 -10.15
C THR A 26 5.57 10.69 -9.10
N ILE A 27 4.87 10.70 -7.97
CA ILE A 27 5.14 11.66 -6.87
C ILE A 27 6.50 11.37 -6.21
N PHE A 28 6.87 10.10 -6.09
CA PHE A 28 8.20 9.68 -5.62
C PHE A 28 9.32 10.18 -6.53
N GLU A 29 9.08 10.24 -7.84
CA GLU A 29 10.00 10.85 -8.80
C GLU A 29 10.02 12.38 -8.67
N GLU A 30 8.86 13.03 -8.59
CA GLU A 30 8.72 14.48 -8.41
C GLU A 30 9.39 15.00 -7.12
N LEU A 31 9.34 14.22 -6.04
CA LEU A 31 10.00 14.53 -4.76
C LEU A 31 11.49 14.12 -4.73
N GLU A 32 12.04 13.66 -5.87
CA GLU A 32 13.44 13.25 -6.04
C GLU A 32 13.92 12.11 -5.12
N PHE A 33 13.00 11.32 -4.57
CA PHE A 33 13.38 10.21 -3.68
C PHE A 33 14.11 9.09 -4.43
N HIS A 34 13.83 8.91 -5.72
CA HIS A 34 14.53 7.98 -6.61
C HIS A 34 16.05 8.25 -6.74
N ASN A 35 16.50 9.48 -6.44
CA ASN A 35 17.90 9.88 -6.49
C ASN A 35 18.62 9.76 -5.13
N LYS A 36 17.91 9.37 -4.07
CA LYS A 36 18.48 9.26 -2.72
C LYS A 36 19.18 7.92 -2.54
N ASP A 37 20.21 7.91 -1.69
CA ASP A 37 20.97 6.72 -1.37
C ASP A 37 20.30 5.87 -0.28
N LYS A 38 20.80 4.64 -0.11
CA LYS A 38 20.35 3.72 0.95
C LYS A 38 20.30 4.38 2.32
N LYS A 39 21.33 5.16 2.68
CA LYS A 39 21.44 5.81 3.99
C LYS A 39 20.31 6.80 4.23
N TYR A 40 19.89 7.53 3.20
CA TYR A 40 18.76 8.46 3.29
C TYR A 40 17.47 7.72 3.64
N PHE A 41 17.18 6.58 3.02
CA PHE A 41 15.99 5.78 3.34
C PHE A 41 15.99 5.28 4.78
N PHE A 42 17.12 4.78 5.29
CA PHE A 42 17.24 4.34 6.69
C PHE A 42 16.97 5.44 7.69
N ASN A 43 17.42 6.67 7.41
CA ASN A 43 17.35 7.77 8.35
C ASN A 43 16.02 8.55 8.28
N ASN A 44 15.29 8.46 7.18
CA ASN A 44 14.15 9.34 6.89
C ASN A 44 12.90 8.57 6.44
N ALA A 45 12.78 7.27 6.74
CA ALA A 45 11.66 6.44 6.29
C ALA A 45 10.30 7.04 6.68
N SER A 46 10.14 7.51 7.91
CA SER A 46 8.92 8.16 8.39
C SER A 46 8.61 9.46 7.64
N GLU A 47 9.65 10.27 7.37
CA GLU A 47 9.49 11.52 6.60
C GLU A 47 9.07 11.22 5.15
N ILE A 48 9.64 10.20 4.53
CA ILE A 48 9.27 9.76 3.18
C ILE A 48 7.80 9.32 3.16
N VAL A 49 7.35 8.53 4.15
CA VAL A 49 5.93 8.14 4.28
C VAL A 49 5.05 9.38 4.35
N GLU A 50 5.35 10.31 5.25
CA GLU A 50 4.54 11.52 5.46
C GLU A 50 4.51 12.42 4.22
N ALA A 51 5.67 12.64 3.59
CA ALA A 51 5.81 13.44 2.39
C ALA A 51 5.01 12.85 1.23
N LEU A 52 5.16 11.55 0.95
CA LEU A 52 4.43 10.88 -0.13
C LEU A 52 2.93 10.87 0.14
N ARG A 53 2.48 10.65 1.38
CA ARG A 53 1.05 10.69 1.73
C ARG A 53 0.45 12.09 1.55
N ASN A 54 1.16 13.12 2.00
CA ASN A 54 0.69 14.50 1.89
C ASN A 54 0.64 14.95 0.42
N ALA A 55 1.69 14.67 -0.36
CA ALA A 55 1.74 14.98 -1.78
C ALA A 55 0.71 14.18 -2.59
N SER A 56 0.53 12.89 -2.28
CA SER A 56 -0.52 12.06 -2.92
C SER A 56 -1.90 12.64 -2.69
N TRP A 57 -2.20 13.07 -1.48
CA TRP A 57 -3.49 13.67 -1.16
C TRP A 57 -3.70 15.04 -1.84
N SER A 58 -2.69 15.91 -1.78
CA SER A 58 -2.78 17.26 -2.36
C SER A 58 -2.92 17.21 -3.89
N THR A 59 -2.29 16.24 -4.54
CA THR A 59 -2.42 16.01 -5.99
C THR A 59 -3.75 15.32 -6.35
N PHE A 60 -4.18 14.32 -5.57
CA PHE A 60 -5.40 13.55 -5.87
C PHE A 60 -6.69 14.35 -5.67
N LEU A 61 -6.78 15.16 -4.62
CA LEU A 61 -8.00 15.86 -4.23
C LEU A 61 -8.56 16.80 -5.33
N PRO A 62 -7.77 17.68 -5.98
CA PRO A 62 -8.29 18.52 -7.07
C PRO A 62 -8.71 17.68 -8.29
N LEU A 63 -8.00 16.59 -8.60
CA LEU A 63 -8.35 15.68 -9.70
C LEU A 63 -9.70 15.00 -9.43
N GLU A 64 -9.92 14.52 -8.20
CA GLU A 64 -11.20 13.90 -7.82
C GLU A 64 -12.33 14.92 -7.77
N LYS A 65 -12.08 16.16 -7.35
CA LYS A 65 -13.05 17.24 -7.42
C LYS A 65 -13.46 17.51 -8.87
N ALA A 66 -12.50 17.65 -9.79
CA ALA A 66 -12.76 17.86 -11.21
C ALA A 66 -13.53 16.68 -11.83
N PHE A 67 -13.13 15.44 -11.52
CA PHE A 67 -13.83 14.24 -11.93
C PHE A 67 -15.28 14.21 -11.43
N THR A 68 -15.50 14.52 -10.16
CA THR A 68 -16.85 14.53 -9.55
C THR A 68 -17.74 15.54 -10.25
N SER A 69 -17.24 16.76 -10.50
CA SER A 69 -17.97 17.78 -11.26
C SER A 69 -18.29 17.31 -12.68
N LYS A 70 -17.31 16.72 -13.39
CA LYS A 70 -17.50 16.17 -14.74
C LYS A 70 -18.60 15.12 -14.77
N MET A 71 -18.62 14.22 -13.78
CA MET A 71 -19.62 13.14 -13.72
C MET A 71 -21.02 13.68 -13.43
N LEU A 72 -21.17 14.63 -12.50
CA LEU A 72 -22.47 15.27 -12.23
C LEU A 72 -23.01 16.03 -13.45
N GLN A 73 -22.13 16.67 -14.24
CA GLN A 73 -22.53 17.33 -15.48
C GLN A 73 -23.14 16.36 -16.51
N GLN A 74 -22.77 15.06 -16.48
CA GLN A 74 -23.36 14.06 -17.40
C GLN A 74 -24.85 13.80 -17.11
N LEU A 75 -25.35 14.20 -15.94
CA LEU A 75 -26.77 14.04 -15.56
C LEU A 75 -27.62 15.22 -16.04
N VAL A 76 -27.00 16.34 -16.41
CA VAL A 76 -27.73 17.55 -16.82
C VAL A 76 -28.24 17.37 -18.25
N ASN A 77 -29.56 17.48 -18.43
CA ASN A 77 -30.19 17.62 -19.74
C ASN A 77 -30.57 19.09 -19.96
N PRO A 78 -29.91 19.83 -20.87
CA PRO A 78 -30.22 21.23 -21.13
C PRO A 78 -31.69 21.50 -21.50
N GLU A 79 -32.35 20.57 -22.19
CA GLU A 79 -33.75 20.73 -22.61
C GLU A 79 -34.73 20.69 -21.44
N GLU A 80 -34.41 19.96 -20.36
CA GLU A 80 -35.25 19.85 -19.16
C GLU A 80 -35.17 21.12 -18.29
N ILE A 81 -34.08 21.88 -18.40
CA ILE A 81 -33.80 23.05 -17.56
C ILE A 81 -33.91 24.39 -18.28
N LYS A 82 -34.11 24.41 -19.60
CA LYS A 82 -34.07 25.64 -20.42
C LYS A 82 -35.05 26.74 -19.98
N ASP A 83 -36.22 26.35 -19.46
CA ASP A 83 -37.28 27.26 -19.03
C ASP A 83 -37.31 27.46 -17.51
N LYS A 84 -36.36 26.88 -16.77
CA LYS A 84 -36.28 26.97 -15.31
C LYS A 84 -35.39 28.14 -14.88
N THR A 85 -35.78 28.83 -13.80
CA THR A 85 -34.87 29.74 -13.09
C THR A 85 -33.70 28.97 -12.48
N GLY A 86 -32.62 29.68 -12.09
CA GLY A 86 -31.46 29.04 -11.45
C GLY A 86 -31.82 28.22 -10.20
N LEU A 87 -32.75 28.71 -9.37
CA LEU A 87 -33.21 27.98 -8.19
C LEU A 87 -34.02 26.73 -8.58
N GLU A 88 -34.95 26.85 -9.52
CA GLU A 88 -35.78 25.73 -9.99
C GLU A 88 -34.94 24.64 -10.66
N ALA A 89 -33.90 25.02 -11.42
CA ALA A 89 -32.99 24.06 -12.05
C ALA A 89 -32.17 23.28 -11.01
N VAL A 90 -31.68 23.95 -9.95
CA VAL A 90 -30.96 23.30 -8.85
C VAL A 90 -31.90 22.38 -8.07
N THR A 91 -33.10 22.84 -7.71
CA THR A 91 -34.11 22.02 -7.02
C THR A 91 -34.47 20.78 -7.84
N TRP A 92 -34.76 20.96 -9.14
CA TRP A 92 -35.01 19.85 -10.05
C TRP A 92 -33.86 18.85 -10.07
N PHE A 93 -32.61 19.31 -10.16
CA PHE A 93 -31.44 18.42 -10.22
C PHE A 93 -31.31 17.56 -8.96
N VAL A 94 -31.44 18.15 -7.77
CA VAL A 94 -31.30 17.41 -6.50
C VAL A 94 -32.46 16.46 -6.23
N GLU A 95 -33.67 16.78 -6.70
CA GLU A 95 -34.85 15.93 -6.58
C GLU A 95 -34.87 14.80 -7.62
N THR A 96 -34.34 15.05 -8.81
CA THR A 96 -34.37 14.10 -9.94
C THR A 96 -33.26 13.05 -9.85
N PHE A 97 -32.07 13.42 -9.36
CA PHE A 97 -30.89 12.55 -9.36
C PHE A 97 -30.31 12.18 -7.98
N PRO A 98 -31.10 12.00 -6.89
CA PRO A 98 -30.55 11.71 -5.58
C PRO A 98 -29.76 10.39 -5.55
N ASP A 99 -30.24 9.36 -6.28
CA ASP A 99 -29.59 8.05 -6.35
C ASP A 99 -28.26 8.09 -7.11
N GLU A 100 -28.20 8.82 -8.23
CA GLU A 100 -26.97 8.99 -9.01
C GLU A 100 -25.92 9.83 -8.24
N ILE A 101 -26.35 10.89 -7.55
CA ILE A 101 -25.47 11.68 -6.66
C ILE A 101 -24.91 10.80 -5.53
N TYR A 102 -25.78 10.02 -4.87
CA TYR A 102 -25.35 9.08 -3.84
C TYR A 102 -24.40 8.01 -4.39
N SER A 103 -24.73 7.42 -5.55
CA SER A 103 -23.89 6.41 -6.20
C SER A 103 -22.50 6.95 -6.55
N LEU A 104 -22.40 8.19 -7.04
CA LEU A 104 -21.11 8.83 -7.33
C LEU A 104 -20.29 9.07 -6.05
N THR A 105 -20.90 9.61 -5.00
CA THR A 105 -20.21 9.91 -3.73
C THR A 105 -19.76 8.63 -3.00
N LEU A 106 -20.58 7.58 -3.05
CA LEU A 106 -20.23 6.24 -2.57
C LEU A 106 -19.07 5.67 -3.38
N SER A 107 -19.12 5.75 -4.72
CA SER A 107 -18.05 5.31 -5.62
C SER A 107 -16.72 6.03 -5.32
N ASN A 108 -16.75 7.34 -5.11
CA ASN A 108 -15.59 8.13 -4.70
C ASN A 108 -15.02 7.63 -3.37
N THR A 109 -15.88 7.44 -2.36
CA THR A 109 -15.44 6.96 -1.03
C THR A 109 -14.81 5.56 -1.10
N GLN A 110 -15.40 4.62 -1.84
CA GLN A 110 -14.82 3.28 -1.99
C GLN A 110 -13.52 3.31 -2.77
N SER A 111 -13.44 4.14 -3.82
CA SER A 111 -12.19 4.38 -4.54
C SER A 111 -11.10 4.93 -3.61
N ARG A 112 -11.39 5.96 -2.80
CA ARG A 112 -10.44 6.52 -1.83
C ARG A 112 -9.95 5.46 -0.85
N ARG A 113 -10.84 4.61 -0.30
CA ARG A 113 -10.45 3.53 0.62
C ARG A 113 -9.50 2.55 -0.03
N SER A 114 -9.84 2.08 -1.24
CA SER A 114 -9.00 1.13 -1.97
C SER A 114 -7.65 1.74 -2.36
N ARG A 115 -7.65 2.98 -2.85
CA ARG A 115 -6.42 3.68 -3.25
C ARG A 115 -5.53 3.98 -2.06
N ALA A 116 -6.09 4.51 -0.97
CA ALA A 116 -5.31 4.83 0.21
C ALA A 116 -4.55 3.62 0.79
N GLY A 117 -5.14 2.42 0.74
CA GLY A 117 -4.45 1.18 1.09
C GLY A 117 -3.32 0.84 0.11
N LYS A 118 -3.63 0.76 -1.19
CA LYS A 118 -2.65 0.41 -2.23
C LYS A 118 -1.50 1.40 -2.35
N GLU A 119 -1.77 2.70 -2.19
CA GLU A 119 -0.75 3.74 -2.15
C GLU A 119 0.16 3.56 -0.92
N PHE A 120 -0.39 3.18 0.24
CA PHE A 120 0.41 2.95 1.43
C PHE A 120 1.30 1.70 1.32
N GLU A 121 0.78 0.61 0.76
CA GLU A 121 1.57 -0.58 0.41
C GLU A 121 2.73 -0.21 -0.54
N ALA A 122 2.45 0.55 -1.60
CA ALA A 122 3.46 1.00 -2.57
C ALA A 122 4.54 1.90 -1.94
N ILE A 123 4.14 2.79 -1.04
CA ILE A 123 5.09 3.65 -0.29
C ILE A 123 6.07 2.78 0.51
N ILE A 124 5.57 1.78 1.24
CA ILE A 124 6.42 0.89 2.04
C ILE A 124 7.35 0.10 1.11
N GLU A 125 6.84 -0.43 0.00
CA GLU A 125 7.63 -1.13 -1.01
C GLU A 125 8.79 -0.26 -1.54
N LEU A 126 8.52 0.99 -1.93
CA LEU A 126 9.53 1.92 -2.43
C LEU A 126 10.60 2.26 -1.37
N ILE A 127 10.20 2.38 -0.09
CA ILE A 127 11.14 2.60 1.01
C ILE A 127 12.06 1.40 1.20
N LEU A 128 11.52 0.18 1.18
CA LEU A 128 12.33 -1.05 1.32
C LEU A 128 13.29 -1.22 0.14
N ILE A 129 12.82 -0.95 -1.08
CA ILE A 129 13.66 -0.95 -2.30
C ILE A 129 14.79 0.07 -2.19
N GLY A 130 14.46 1.31 -1.77
CA GLY A 130 15.46 2.35 -1.58
C GLY A 130 16.46 2.07 -0.47
N ALA A 131 16.03 1.36 0.56
CA ALA A 131 16.87 0.83 1.62
C ALA A 131 17.66 -0.44 1.20
N GLU A 132 17.52 -0.92 -0.04
CA GLU A 132 18.13 -2.15 -0.55
C GLU A 132 17.82 -3.39 0.32
N ILE A 133 16.64 -3.42 0.94
CA ILE A 133 16.15 -4.58 1.68
C ILE A 133 15.59 -5.58 0.65
N PRO A 134 16.00 -6.86 0.66
CA PRO A 134 15.42 -7.89 -0.19
C PRO A 134 13.93 -8.10 0.15
N LEU A 135 13.07 -8.16 -0.86
CA LEU A 135 11.65 -8.42 -0.64
C LEU A 135 10.95 -9.09 -1.82
N ASP A 136 9.86 -9.77 -1.49
CA ASP A 136 8.78 -10.08 -2.42
C ASP A 136 7.50 -9.34 -2.02
N SER A 137 6.90 -8.63 -2.98
CA SER A 137 5.61 -7.95 -2.81
C SER A 137 4.47 -8.82 -3.36
N GLN A 138 3.41 -9.05 -2.56
CA GLN A 138 2.23 -9.80 -2.98
C GLN A 138 1.56 -9.16 -4.19
N GLY A 139 1.56 -7.82 -4.26
CA GLY A 139 1.06 -7.06 -5.41
C GLY A 139 1.80 -7.42 -6.70
N ASN A 140 3.09 -7.76 -6.59
CA ASN A 140 3.96 -8.00 -7.73
C ASN A 140 4.00 -9.47 -8.14
N ILE A 141 4.22 -10.41 -7.22
CA ILE A 141 4.26 -11.85 -7.60
C ILE A 141 2.87 -12.50 -7.66
N GLY A 142 1.86 -11.84 -7.10
CA GLY A 142 0.47 -12.26 -7.15
C GLY A 142 0.05 -13.13 -5.98
N LYS A 143 -1.21 -12.96 -5.57
CA LYS A 143 -1.83 -13.61 -4.42
C LYS A 143 -1.73 -15.14 -4.42
N LYS A 144 -1.81 -15.77 -5.60
CA LYS A 144 -1.72 -17.22 -5.71
C LYS A 144 -0.37 -17.75 -5.24
N VAL A 145 0.73 -17.08 -5.61
CA VAL A 145 2.07 -17.49 -5.18
C VAL A 145 2.20 -17.42 -3.66
N PHE A 146 1.74 -16.34 -3.03
CA PHE A 146 1.74 -16.22 -1.56
C PHE A 146 0.92 -17.33 -0.90
N VAL A 147 -0.32 -17.56 -1.36
CA VAL A 147 -1.21 -18.59 -0.78
C VAL A 147 -0.63 -19.99 -0.96
N ASP A 148 -0.09 -20.31 -2.13
CA ASP A 148 0.53 -21.62 -2.42
C ASP A 148 1.78 -21.86 -1.55
N LYS A 149 2.43 -20.79 -1.08
CA LYS A 149 3.57 -20.81 -0.14
C LYS A 149 3.14 -20.74 1.34
N GLY A 150 1.83 -20.75 1.62
CA GLY A 150 1.29 -20.67 2.98
C GLY A 150 1.39 -19.28 3.63
N LEU A 151 1.65 -18.23 2.84
CA LEU A 151 1.55 -16.85 3.30
C LEU A 151 0.08 -16.44 3.35
N GLY A 152 -0.30 -15.82 4.46
CA GLY A 152 -1.67 -15.34 4.70
C GLY A 152 -2.08 -14.27 3.70
N LYS A 153 -3.39 -14.11 3.48
CA LYS A 153 -3.92 -13.13 2.51
C LYS A 153 -3.61 -11.69 2.89
N LEU A 154 -3.35 -11.44 4.18
CA LEU A 154 -3.06 -10.13 4.74
C LEU A 154 -1.57 -9.74 4.69
N VAL A 155 -0.69 -10.66 4.28
CA VAL A 155 0.74 -10.36 4.15
C VAL A 155 0.96 -9.61 2.85
N ASP A 156 1.34 -8.35 2.93
CA ASP A 156 1.59 -7.53 1.74
C ASP A 156 3.01 -7.74 1.22
N ILE A 157 3.99 -7.86 2.13
CA ILE A 157 5.41 -8.01 1.82
C ILE A 157 6.03 -9.11 2.69
N VAL A 158 6.95 -9.87 2.10
CA VAL A 158 7.85 -10.79 2.82
C VAL A 158 9.30 -10.44 2.53
N SER A 159 10.12 -10.41 3.58
CA SER A 159 11.56 -10.18 3.50
C SER A 159 12.33 -11.37 4.09
N PRO A 160 13.37 -11.90 3.43
CA PRO A 160 13.93 -11.44 2.14
C PRO A 160 13.09 -11.83 0.92
N GLY A 161 12.21 -12.83 1.01
CA GLY A 161 11.40 -13.30 -0.10
C GLY A 161 10.52 -14.51 0.26
N ALA A 162 9.62 -14.89 -0.65
CA ALA A 162 8.67 -15.98 -0.45
C ALA A 162 9.33 -17.37 -0.56
N ILE A 163 10.46 -17.47 -1.27
CA ILE A 163 11.24 -18.72 -1.34
C ILE A 163 11.94 -18.97 0.01
N GLU A 164 12.60 -17.94 0.54
CA GLU A 164 13.26 -17.96 1.84
C GLU A 164 12.28 -18.21 2.98
N TYR A 165 11.05 -17.69 2.86
CA TYR A 165 9.97 -18.02 3.78
C TYR A 165 9.69 -19.52 3.83
N ASN A 166 9.64 -20.18 2.68
CA ASN A 166 9.45 -21.63 2.60
C ASN A 166 10.63 -22.41 3.16
N ILE A 167 11.86 -21.93 2.95
CA ILE A 167 13.08 -22.56 3.47
C ILE A 167 13.12 -22.45 5.00
N ASN A 168 12.94 -21.24 5.54
CA ASN A 168 12.99 -20.99 6.98
C ASN A 168 12.16 -19.76 7.40
N LYS A 169 10.89 -20.01 7.67
CA LYS A 169 9.89 -19.05 8.19
C LYS A 169 10.33 -18.24 9.41
N ARG A 170 11.23 -18.79 10.26
CA ARG A 170 11.69 -18.10 11.49
C ARG A 170 12.72 -17.03 11.21
N ASN A 171 13.42 -17.14 10.09
CA ASN A 171 14.42 -16.18 9.65
C ASN A 171 13.86 -15.18 8.63
N THR A 172 12.55 -15.16 8.41
CA THR A 172 11.89 -14.19 7.53
C THR A 172 11.03 -13.23 8.33
N VAL A 173 10.78 -12.06 7.75
CA VAL A 173 9.93 -11.02 8.31
C VAL A 173 8.71 -10.82 7.42
N LEU A 174 7.53 -10.79 8.03
CA LEU A 174 6.27 -10.53 7.35
C LEU A 174 5.81 -9.10 7.65
N ILE A 175 5.32 -8.39 6.63
CA ILE A 175 4.80 -7.03 6.77
C ILE A 175 3.39 -6.98 6.19
N SER A 176 2.46 -6.43 6.97
CA SER A 176 1.10 -6.08 6.56
C SER A 176 0.90 -4.58 6.73
N ALA A 177 0.11 -3.96 5.86
CA ALA A 177 -0.13 -2.52 5.84
C ALA A 177 -1.62 -2.20 5.94
N LYS A 178 -2.00 -1.40 6.94
CA LYS A 178 -3.36 -0.86 7.09
C LYS A 178 -3.26 0.60 7.48
N THR A 179 -3.78 1.53 6.65
CA THR A 179 -3.72 2.97 6.97
C THR A 179 -4.39 3.33 8.29
N THR A 180 -5.54 2.71 8.59
CA THR A 180 -6.22 2.75 9.89
C THR A 180 -6.62 1.34 10.29
N LEU A 181 -6.62 1.02 11.59
CA LEU A 181 -6.94 -0.32 12.09
C LEU A 181 -8.44 -0.49 12.31
N ARG A 182 -9.07 0.40 13.08
CA ARG A 182 -10.44 0.22 13.60
C ARG A 182 -10.64 -1.17 14.21
N GLU A 183 -11.70 -1.90 13.89
CA GLU A 183 -11.90 -3.31 14.29
C GLU A 183 -11.11 -4.31 13.42
N ARG A 184 -10.60 -3.89 12.26
CA ARG A 184 -10.01 -4.78 11.24
C ARG A 184 -8.63 -5.34 11.62
N TRP A 185 -8.05 -4.93 12.76
CA TRP A 185 -6.84 -5.57 13.27
C TRP A 185 -7.10 -6.99 13.75
N GLN A 186 -8.36 -7.34 14.09
CA GLN A 186 -8.74 -8.68 14.57
C GLN A 186 -8.47 -9.78 13.55
N GLU A 187 -8.43 -9.44 12.26
CA GLU A 187 -8.11 -10.38 11.18
C GLU A 187 -6.62 -10.80 11.20
N VAL A 188 -5.74 -9.99 11.79
CA VAL A 188 -4.27 -10.17 11.71
C VAL A 188 -3.77 -11.31 12.61
N PRO A 189 -4.17 -11.42 13.90
CA PRO A 189 -3.79 -12.57 14.74
C PRO A 189 -4.24 -13.92 14.16
N GLU A 190 -5.44 -13.99 13.58
CA GLU A 190 -5.97 -15.21 12.96
C GLU A 190 -5.07 -15.68 11.81
N GLU A 191 -4.63 -14.77 10.94
CA GLU A 191 -3.73 -15.08 9.84
C GLU A 191 -2.32 -15.40 10.35
N MET A 192 -1.81 -14.66 11.35
CA MET A 192 -0.47 -14.89 11.91
C MET A 192 -0.32 -16.33 12.44
N GLY A 193 -1.33 -16.84 13.15
CA GLY A 193 -1.36 -18.22 13.64
C GLY A 193 -1.29 -19.29 12.54
N ARG A 194 -1.67 -18.96 11.30
CA ARG A 194 -1.57 -19.87 10.14
C ARG A 194 -0.21 -19.85 9.46
N THR A 195 0.51 -18.73 9.55
CA THR A 195 1.80 -18.58 8.87
C THR A 195 2.89 -19.45 9.50
N GLY A 196 2.95 -19.51 10.84
CA GLY A 196 4.08 -20.10 11.56
C GLY A 196 5.37 -19.27 11.45
N ALA A 197 5.27 -18.01 11.02
CA ALA A 197 6.34 -17.04 11.14
C ALA A 197 6.61 -16.70 12.62
N ARG A 198 7.78 -16.14 12.92
CA ARG A 198 8.12 -15.72 14.28
C ARG A 198 7.30 -14.51 14.72
N GLU A 199 7.20 -13.52 13.85
CA GLU A 199 6.52 -12.26 14.11
C GLU A 199 6.02 -11.66 12.79
N MET A 200 5.05 -10.75 12.90
CA MET A 200 4.56 -9.94 11.79
C MET A 200 4.56 -8.47 12.20
N PHE A 201 4.97 -7.61 11.28
CA PHE A 201 4.88 -6.17 11.45
C PHE A 201 3.62 -5.64 10.78
N LEU A 202 2.81 -4.90 11.54
CA LEU A 202 1.61 -4.24 11.04
C LEU A 202 1.88 -2.73 10.93
N ALA A 203 2.19 -2.30 9.71
CA ALA A 203 2.38 -0.90 9.38
C ALA A 203 1.05 -0.15 9.36
N THR A 204 0.99 1.01 10.02
CA THR A 204 -0.22 1.81 10.15
C THR A 204 0.06 3.29 10.33
N LEU A 205 -0.92 4.13 9.98
CA LEU A 205 -0.94 5.56 10.26
C LEU A 205 -2.02 5.92 11.28
N ASP A 206 -2.63 4.91 11.92
CA ASP A 206 -3.64 5.09 12.95
C ASP A 206 -3.02 5.78 14.18
N GLN A 207 -3.70 6.81 14.68
CA GLN A 207 -3.30 7.61 15.83
C GLN A 207 -4.13 7.26 17.08
N THR A 208 -5.08 6.32 16.95
CA THR A 208 -6.14 6.07 17.93
C THR A 208 -6.16 4.63 18.47
N ILE A 209 -5.10 3.85 18.20
CA ILE A 209 -4.96 2.48 18.73
C ILE A 209 -4.89 2.50 20.26
N THR A 210 -5.73 1.72 20.92
CA THR A 210 -5.79 1.66 22.39
C THR A 210 -4.73 0.71 22.97
N SER A 211 -4.46 0.83 24.27
CA SER A 211 -3.49 -0.05 24.96
C SER A 211 -3.90 -1.52 24.91
N GLU A 212 -5.20 -1.79 24.99
CA GLU A 212 -5.78 -3.13 24.96
C GLU A 212 -5.59 -3.77 23.58
N VAL A 213 -5.77 -2.98 22.50
CA VAL A 213 -5.52 -3.45 21.13
C VAL A 213 -4.02 -3.73 20.92
N LEU A 214 -3.16 -2.83 21.41
CA LEU A 214 -1.71 -3.03 21.34
C LEU A 214 -1.28 -4.30 22.08
N GLN A 215 -1.83 -4.57 23.26
CA GLN A 215 -1.55 -5.79 24.01
C GLN A 215 -2.05 -7.04 23.26
N ALA A 216 -3.27 -7.01 22.72
CA ALA A 216 -3.82 -8.15 21.97
C ALA A 216 -2.99 -8.48 20.72
N LEU A 217 -2.44 -7.47 20.05
CA LEU A 217 -1.52 -7.65 18.91
C LEU A 217 -0.17 -8.23 19.36
N ASP A 218 0.38 -7.73 20.47
CA ASP A 218 1.64 -8.22 21.04
C ASP A 218 1.55 -9.69 21.45
N GLU A 219 0.46 -10.09 22.11
CA GLU A 219 0.14 -11.49 22.43
C GLU A 219 0.02 -12.38 21.18
N GLY A 220 -0.34 -11.78 20.04
CA GLY A 220 -0.38 -12.42 18.72
C GLY A 220 0.96 -12.43 17.97
N ASN A 221 2.06 -11.99 18.59
CA ASN A 221 3.37 -11.75 17.95
C ASN A 221 3.29 -10.75 16.78
N ILE A 222 2.45 -9.72 16.92
CA ILE A 222 2.30 -8.65 15.94
C ILE A 222 2.79 -7.34 16.55
N GLN A 223 3.78 -6.72 15.92
CA GLN A 223 4.32 -5.43 16.34
C GLN A 223 3.80 -4.32 15.42
N ILE A 224 3.43 -3.18 16.02
CA ILE A 224 2.97 -2.03 15.25
C ILE A 224 4.16 -1.25 14.71
N ILE A 225 4.11 -0.92 13.42
CA ILE A 225 5.02 0.03 12.78
C ILE A 225 4.25 1.29 12.42
N THR A 226 4.78 2.46 12.75
CA THR A 226 4.18 3.76 12.42
C THR A 226 5.25 4.80 12.12
N THR A 227 4.87 6.03 11.81
CA THR A 227 5.84 7.12 11.63
C THR A 227 6.43 7.53 12.98
N LYS A 228 7.67 8.00 12.98
CA LYS A 228 8.34 8.52 14.18
C LYS A 228 7.52 9.60 14.87
N SER A 229 6.93 10.52 14.11
CA SER A 229 6.05 11.57 14.64
C SER A 229 4.83 10.99 15.36
N ASN A 230 4.18 9.99 14.78
CA ASN A 230 3.01 9.33 15.37
C ASN A 230 3.39 8.53 16.63
N LYS A 231 4.53 7.81 16.59
CA LYS A 231 5.07 7.10 17.76
C LYS A 231 5.34 8.08 18.91
N GLU A 232 6.01 9.20 18.66
CA GLU A 232 6.34 10.20 19.66
C GLU A 232 5.10 10.90 20.24
N GLN A 233 4.12 11.24 19.39
CA GLN A 233 2.94 11.99 19.82
C GLN A 233 1.91 11.11 20.53
N ASN A 234 1.66 9.90 20.03
CA ASN A 234 0.53 9.08 20.47
C ASN A 234 0.94 7.82 21.24
N TYR A 235 2.20 7.37 21.11
CA TYR A 235 2.65 6.06 21.60
C TYR A 235 4.01 6.08 22.32
N SER A 236 4.46 7.22 22.82
CA SER A 236 5.83 7.40 23.34
C SER A 236 6.24 6.42 24.45
N ASN A 237 5.29 5.96 25.26
CA ASN A 237 5.52 5.01 26.35
C ASN A 237 5.25 3.54 25.96
N LYS A 238 5.02 3.24 24.68
CA LYS A 238 4.65 1.91 24.18
C LYS A 238 5.83 1.26 23.48
N VAL A 239 6.50 0.35 24.18
CA VAL A 239 7.69 -0.37 23.68
C VAL A 239 7.40 -1.27 22.48
N ASN A 240 6.14 -1.71 22.32
CA ASN A 240 5.67 -2.57 21.23
C ASN A 240 5.19 -1.78 20.00
N VAL A 241 5.39 -0.46 19.99
CA VAL A 241 5.18 0.41 18.83
C VAL A 241 6.54 0.88 18.34
N LEU A 242 6.86 0.57 17.09
CA LEU A 242 8.12 0.91 16.44
C LEU A 242 7.90 1.92 15.31
N SER A 243 8.96 2.63 14.95
CA SER A 243 9.01 3.49 13.78
C SER A 243 9.43 2.71 12.54
N PHE A 244 9.20 3.28 11.35
CA PHE A 244 9.70 2.70 10.11
C PHE A 244 11.24 2.55 10.07
N GLU A 245 11.99 3.44 10.73
CA GLU A 245 13.45 3.34 10.84
C GLU A 245 13.89 2.15 11.69
N GLU A 246 13.17 1.88 12.79
CA GLU A 246 13.39 0.69 13.62
C GLU A 246 13.07 -0.58 12.82
N LEU A 247 11.98 -0.59 12.04
CA LEU A 247 11.68 -1.70 11.11
C LEU A 247 12.83 -1.93 10.12
N LEU A 248 13.35 -0.89 9.47
CA LEU A 248 14.46 -1.01 8.51
C LEU A 248 15.71 -1.59 9.17
N SER A 249 16.00 -1.20 10.41
CA SER A 249 17.13 -1.73 11.18
C SER A 249 16.97 -3.22 11.45
N ILE A 250 15.77 -3.66 11.86
CA ILE A 250 15.44 -5.08 12.07
C ILE A 250 15.58 -5.88 10.77
N LEU A 251 15.11 -5.32 9.65
CA LEU A 251 15.18 -5.97 8.35
C LEU A 251 16.63 -6.11 7.85
N GLU A 252 17.47 -5.09 8.05
CA GLU A 252 18.90 -5.16 7.69
C GLU A 252 19.64 -6.20 8.52
N GLU A 253 19.37 -6.30 9.83
CA GLU A 253 19.92 -7.35 10.68
C GLU A 253 19.43 -8.74 10.25
N ASN A 254 18.16 -8.86 9.88
CA ASN A 254 17.59 -10.11 9.40
C ASN A 254 18.23 -10.55 8.06
N LYS A 255 18.46 -9.60 7.15
CA LYS A 255 19.11 -9.84 5.85
C LYS A 255 20.47 -10.53 6.00
N LEU A 256 21.23 -10.23 7.05
CA LEU A 256 22.54 -10.86 7.30
C LEU A 256 22.46 -12.39 7.44
N ARG A 257 21.31 -12.93 7.85
CA ARG A 257 21.07 -14.39 7.94
C ARG A 257 21.04 -15.06 6.57
N TRP A 258 20.78 -14.29 5.52
CA TRP A 258 20.60 -14.76 4.16
C TRP A 258 21.78 -14.43 3.24
N THR A 259 22.62 -13.45 3.60
CA THR A 259 23.78 -13.02 2.79
C THR A 259 24.75 -14.15 2.45
N ASN A 260 24.96 -15.10 3.36
CA ASN A 260 25.85 -16.26 3.16
C ASN A 260 25.09 -17.59 3.17
N PHE A 261 23.77 -17.55 2.97
CA PHE A 261 22.97 -18.77 2.97
C PHE A 261 23.29 -19.59 1.71
N GLN A 262 23.54 -20.89 1.89
CA GLN A 262 23.77 -21.79 0.77
C GLN A 262 22.43 -22.33 0.27
N TYR A 263 21.95 -21.75 -0.83
CA TYR A 263 20.73 -22.17 -1.49
C TYR A 263 20.94 -23.49 -2.26
N ALA A 264 19.88 -24.30 -2.35
CA ALA A 264 19.84 -25.33 -3.37
C ALA A 264 19.70 -24.68 -4.76
N LEU A 265 20.19 -25.36 -5.80
CA LEU A 265 20.10 -24.86 -7.18
C LEU A 265 18.65 -24.55 -7.60
N GLU A 266 17.71 -25.40 -7.21
CA GLU A 266 16.27 -25.18 -7.46
C GLU A 266 15.75 -23.92 -6.76
N ASP A 267 16.22 -23.62 -5.56
CA ASP A 267 15.81 -22.40 -4.83
C ASP A 267 16.35 -21.14 -5.52
N ILE A 268 17.60 -21.18 -6.00
CA ILE A 268 18.20 -20.07 -6.79
C ILE A 268 17.37 -19.79 -8.04
N GLU A 269 17.02 -20.84 -8.80
CA GLU A 269 16.18 -20.72 -9.99
C GLU A 269 14.81 -20.12 -9.66
N ASN A 270 14.19 -20.59 -8.57
CA ASN A 270 12.89 -20.07 -8.12
C ASN A 270 12.98 -18.60 -7.69
N VAL A 271 14.01 -18.19 -6.96
CA VAL A 271 14.25 -16.79 -6.60
C VAL A 271 14.42 -15.94 -7.86
N GLN A 272 15.24 -16.39 -8.81
CA GLN A 272 15.43 -15.69 -10.09
C GLN A 272 14.13 -15.53 -10.89
N ILE A 273 13.25 -16.55 -10.88
CA ILE A 273 11.92 -16.47 -11.51
C ILE A 273 11.09 -15.37 -10.86
N LEU A 274 11.01 -15.33 -9.52
CA LEU A 274 10.23 -14.30 -8.82
C LEU A 274 10.80 -12.90 -9.04
N LEU A 275 12.12 -12.73 -8.97
CA LEU A 275 12.76 -11.44 -9.25
C LEU A 275 12.46 -10.95 -10.68
N LYS A 276 12.50 -11.83 -11.68
CA LYS A 276 12.14 -11.50 -13.06
C LYS A 276 10.67 -11.09 -13.19
N GLN A 277 9.75 -11.82 -12.54
CA GLN A 277 8.32 -11.49 -12.54
C GLN A 277 8.06 -10.10 -11.94
N GLN A 278 8.71 -9.76 -10.83
CA GLN A 278 8.57 -8.45 -10.21
C GLN A 278 9.14 -7.35 -11.12
N LYS A 279 10.34 -7.57 -11.68
CA LYS A 279 10.94 -6.65 -12.66
C LYS A 279 10.03 -6.39 -13.87
N GLU A 280 9.36 -7.42 -14.40
CA GLU A 280 8.45 -7.30 -15.55
C GLU A 280 7.21 -6.44 -15.24
N LYS A 281 6.71 -6.47 -14.00
CA LYS A 281 5.63 -5.55 -13.58
C LYS A 281 6.07 -4.11 -13.47
N HIS A 282 7.36 -3.86 -13.25
CA HIS A 282 7.95 -2.54 -13.08
C HIS A 282 8.68 -2.02 -14.33
N THR A 283 8.20 -2.39 -15.52
CA THR A 283 8.80 -1.95 -16.80
C THR A 283 8.83 -0.43 -16.98
N LYS A 284 7.92 0.30 -16.32
CA LYS A 284 7.82 1.77 -16.35
C LYS A 284 8.48 2.46 -15.16
N HIS A 285 9.01 1.71 -14.20
CA HIS A 285 9.52 2.22 -12.92
C HIS A 285 11.02 1.98 -12.83
N SER A 286 11.81 2.87 -13.44
CA SER A 286 13.26 2.69 -13.61
C SER A 286 14.00 2.43 -12.30
N PHE A 287 13.64 3.13 -11.21
CA PHE A 287 14.23 2.93 -9.89
C PHE A 287 14.04 1.51 -9.37
N VAL A 288 12.82 0.99 -9.46
CA VAL A 288 12.44 -0.36 -9.01
C VAL A 288 13.07 -1.43 -9.90
N LYS A 289 13.05 -1.21 -11.22
CA LYS A 289 13.68 -2.13 -12.19
C LYS A 289 15.18 -2.28 -11.91
N ASN A 290 15.89 -1.17 -11.67
CA ASN A 290 17.32 -1.19 -11.38
C ASN A 290 17.64 -1.96 -10.09
N TYR A 291 16.76 -1.89 -9.08
CA TYR A 291 16.90 -2.69 -7.87
C TYR A 291 16.81 -4.19 -8.18
N TYR A 292 15.79 -4.63 -8.94
CA TYR A 292 15.64 -6.05 -9.29
C TYR A 292 16.75 -6.54 -10.23
N ASP A 293 17.29 -5.69 -11.10
CA ASP A 293 18.47 -6.00 -11.92
C ASP A 293 19.69 -6.31 -11.04
N LYS A 294 20.00 -5.46 -10.07
CA LYS A 294 21.07 -5.72 -9.10
C LYS A 294 20.82 -6.99 -8.28
N ALA A 295 19.57 -7.24 -7.87
CA ALA A 295 19.22 -8.44 -7.11
C ALA A 295 19.47 -9.72 -7.93
N LEU A 296 19.12 -9.72 -9.22
CA LEU A 296 19.38 -10.83 -10.15
C LEU A 296 20.87 -11.09 -10.38
N GLU A 297 21.70 -10.05 -10.37
CA GLU A 297 23.16 -10.20 -10.49
C GLU A 297 23.81 -10.80 -9.23
N ASN A 298 23.21 -10.56 -8.06
CA ASN A 298 23.75 -10.96 -6.77
C ASN A 298 23.32 -12.36 -6.32
N ILE A 299 22.17 -12.87 -6.79
CA ILE A 299 21.71 -14.22 -6.44
C ILE A 299 22.54 -15.28 -7.19
N LYS A 300 23.20 -16.17 -6.43
CA LYS A 300 24.12 -17.19 -6.93
C LYS A 300 23.94 -18.52 -6.21
#